data_AF-A0A8H3DDZ7-F1
#
_entry.id   AF-A0A8H3DDZ7-F1
#
_cell.length_a   1.000
_cell.length_b   1.000
_cell.length_c   1.000
_cell.angle_alpha   90.00
_cell.angle_beta   90.00
_cell.angle_gamma   90.00
#
_symmetry.space_group_name_H-M   'P 1'
#
loop_
_entity.id
_entity.type
_entity.pdbx_description
1 polymer ?
#
loop_
_entity_poly.entity_id
_entity_poly.type
_entity_poly.pdbx_seq_one_letter_code
_entity_poly.pdbx_strand_id
1 'polypeptide(L)'
;MSSDTCKGLNILCIDGGGVRGLSSLIILQEMMLRIQNAYAISVDPHEHFDVIAGTGTGGISACMLGRLQMPVDKAITEYVKLMEDVFREKKWSRPTMYKGTKLQNALKVMVREATGNEAEMMNSGQASNGCKT
;
A
#
# COMPACT_ATOMS: atom_id res chain seq x y z
N MET A 1 -9.04 5.84 -38.24
CA MET A 1 -9.63 6.76 -37.24
C MET A 1 -9.73 5.98 -35.95
N SER A 2 -8.68 6.03 -35.13
CA SER A 2 -8.69 5.41 -33.81
C SER A 2 -9.64 6.24 -32.95
N SER A 3 -10.71 5.63 -32.45
CA SER A 3 -11.55 6.27 -31.46
C SER A 3 -10.72 6.44 -30.20
N ASP A 4 -10.24 7.66 -29.95
CA ASP A 4 -9.74 8.08 -28.64
C ASP A 4 -10.91 8.01 -27.66
N THR A 5 -11.20 6.82 -27.17
CA THR A 5 -12.04 6.63 -26.00
C THR A 5 -11.27 7.25 -24.86
N CYS A 6 -11.74 8.38 -24.35
CA CYS A 6 -11.15 9.05 -23.21
C CYS A 6 -11.21 8.08 -22.03
N LYS A 7 -10.11 7.36 -21.78
CA LYS A 7 -10.00 6.40 -20.68
C LYS A 7 -10.23 7.18 -19.38
N GLY A 8 -11.23 6.76 -18.61
CA GLY A 8 -11.52 7.34 -17.30
C GLY A 8 -10.34 7.14 -16.34
N LEU A 9 -10.26 8.01 -15.33
CA LEU A 9 -9.26 7.92 -14.26
C LEU A 9 -9.69 6.88 -13.22
N ASN A 10 -8.85 5.88 -12.97
CA ASN A 10 -9.09 4.84 -11.97
C ASN A 10 -8.34 5.17 -10.67
N ILE A 11 -9.07 5.39 -9.59
CA ILE A 11 -8.52 5.76 -8.28
C ILE A 11 -8.89 4.71 -7.24
N LEU A 12 -7.89 4.21 -6.51
CA LEU A 12 -8.07 3.39 -5.31
C LEU A 12 -7.83 4.25 -4.06
N CYS A 13 -8.80 4.28 -3.15
CA CYS A 13 -8.69 4.99 -1.87
C CYS A 13 -8.76 3.98 -0.71
N ILE A 14 -7.78 4.01 0.18
CA ILE A 14 -7.67 3.09 1.32
C ILE A 14 -7.75 3.87 2.64
N ASP A 15 -8.81 3.62 3.40
CA ASP A 15 -9.01 4.27 4.70
C ASP A 15 -8.07 3.74 5.78
N GLY A 16 -7.73 4.60 6.74
CA GLY A 16 -7.00 4.23 7.93
C GLY A 16 -7.86 3.39 8.89
N GLY A 17 -7.31 2.27 9.38
CA GLY A 17 -8.04 1.34 10.25
C GLY A 17 -7.23 0.75 11.39
N GLY A 18 -5.93 1.06 11.52
CA GLY A 18 -5.05 0.34 12.42
C GLY A 18 -4.99 -1.14 12.03
N VAL A 19 -5.01 -2.05 13.00
CA VAL A 19 -5.03 -3.50 12.72
C VAL A 19 -6.20 -3.92 11.81
N ARG A 20 -7.35 -3.23 11.88
CA ARG A 20 -8.51 -3.51 11.03
C ARG A 20 -8.28 -3.20 9.56
N GLY A 21 -7.29 -2.38 9.22
CA GLY A 21 -6.95 -2.07 7.82
C GLY A 21 -6.52 -3.29 7.00
N LEU A 22 -6.18 -4.41 7.66
CA LEU A 22 -5.93 -5.69 7.00
C LEU A 22 -7.14 -6.16 6.17
N SER A 23 -8.37 -5.87 6.60
CA SER A 23 -9.56 -6.25 5.84
C SER A 23 -9.60 -5.60 4.46
N SER A 24 -9.15 -4.35 4.34
CA SER A 24 -9.11 -3.63 3.07
C SER A 24 -8.15 -4.29 2.08
N LEU A 25 -7.00 -4.77 2.56
CA LEU A 25 -6.04 -5.51 1.73
C LEU A 25 -6.57 -6.87 1.28
N ILE A 26 -7.28 -7.60 2.16
CA ILE A 26 -7.91 -8.88 1.82
C ILE A 26 -9.01 -8.69 0.76
N ILE A 27 -9.85 -7.67 0.92
CA ILE A 27 -10.88 -7.32 -0.06
C ILE A 27 -10.24 -6.96 -1.40
N LEU A 28 -9.17 -6.16 -1.38
CA LEU A 28 -8.43 -5.81 -2.59
C LEU A 28 -7.85 -7.05 -3.27
N GLN A 29 -7.24 -7.98 -2.51
CA GLN A 29 -6.69 -9.22 -3.05
C GLN A 29 -7.75 -10.04 -3.79
N GLU A 30 -8.90 -10.25 -3.16
CA GLU A 30 -10.03 -10.97 -3.78
C GLU A 30 -10.53 -10.25 -5.05
N MET A 31 -10.60 -8.92 -5.02
CA MET A 31 -10.97 -8.14 -6.20
C MET A 31 -9.97 -8.32 -7.35
N MET A 32 -8.66 -8.24 -7.08
CA MET A 32 -7.61 -8.42 -8.09
C MET A 32 -7.63 -9.84 -8.67
N LEU A 33 -7.84 -10.87 -7.84
CA LEU A 33 -7.96 -12.25 -8.30
C LEU A 33 -9.17 -12.46 -9.21
N ARG A 34 -10.32 -11.83 -8.91
CA ARG A 34 -11.50 -11.88 -9.79
C ARG A 34 -11.25 -11.21 -11.13
N ILE A 35 -10.54 -10.08 -11.14
CA ILE A 35 -10.15 -9.38 -12.36
C ILE A 35 -9.21 -10.24 -13.19
N GLN A 36 -8.19 -10.85 -12.57
CA GLN A 36 -7.30 -11.78 -13.25
C GLN A 36 -8.06 -12.96 -13.85
N ASN A 37 -8.99 -13.57 -13.10
CA ASN A 37 -9.79 -14.69 -13.60
C ASN A 37 -10.70 -14.31 -14.76
N ALA A 38 -11.24 -13.08 -14.78
CA ALA A 38 -12.16 -12.63 -15.82
C ALA A 38 -11.44 -12.18 -17.10
N TYR A 39 -10.25 -11.58 -16.98
CA TYR A 39 -9.58 -10.91 -18.10
C TYR A 39 -8.17 -11.44 -18.41
N ALA A 40 -7.65 -12.40 -17.63
CA ALA A 40 -6.30 -12.94 -17.74
C ALA A 40 -5.18 -11.86 -17.71
N ILE A 41 -5.40 -10.82 -16.90
CA ILE A 41 -4.45 -9.71 -16.71
C ILE A 41 -3.76 -9.81 -15.35
N SER A 42 -2.76 -8.95 -15.14
CA SER A 42 -1.98 -8.85 -13.90
C SER A 42 -2.86 -8.64 -12.66
N VAL A 43 -2.36 -9.05 -11.50
CA VAL A 43 -2.99 -8.83 -10.19
C VAL A 43 -2.42 -7.63 -9.45
N ASP A 44 -1.40 -6.98 -10.00
CA ASP A 44 -0.67 -5.94 -9.30
C ASP A 44 -1.43 -4.60 -9.35
N PRO A 45 -1.88 -4.02 -8.21
CA PRO A 45 -2.77 -2.86 -8.23
C PRO A 45 -2.22 -1.64 -8.98
N HIS A 46 -0.90 -1.44 -8.96
CA HIS A 46 -0.24 -0.32 -9.64
C HIS A 46 -0.36 -0.36 -11.17
N GLU A 47 -0.80 -1.47 -11.77
CA GLU A 47 -1.07 -1.59 -13.21
C GLU A 47 -2.53 -1.28 -13.57
N HIS A 48 -3.43 -1.24 -12.58
CA HIS A 48 -4.89 -1.05 -12.79
C HIS A 48 -5.36 0.34 -12.38
N PHE A 49 -4.73 0.91 -11.36
CA PHE A 49 -5.07 2.21 -10.80
C PHE A 49 -4.05 3.26 -11.22
N ASP A 50 -4.55 4.41 -11.66
CA ASP A 50 -3.72 5.56 -11.98
C ASP A 50 -3.26 6.29 -10.70
N VAL A 51 -4.05 6.18 -9.64
CA VAL A 51 -3.77 6.76 -8.32
C VAL A 51 -4.17 5.77 -7.22
N ILE A 52 -3.28 5.53 -6.26
CA ILE A 52 -3.58 4.82 -5.02
C ILE A 52 -3.33 5.79 -3.86
N ALA A 53 -4.39 6.18 -3.16
CA ALA A 53 -4.34 7.10 -2.04
C ALA A 53 -4.76 6.42 -0.74
N GLY A 54 -4.31 6.94 0.40
CA GLY A 54 -4.80 6.47 1.69
C GLY A 54 -4.46 7.37 2.87
N THR A 55 -5.14 7.14 3.99
CA THR A 55 -4.98 7.92 5.23
C THR A 55 -4.53 7.04 6.39
N GLY A 56 -3.68 7.55 7.28
CA GLY A 56 -3.18 6.78 8.43
C GLY A 56 -2.50 5.47 7.99
N THR A 57 -2.98 4.31 8.49
CA THR A 57 -2.45 3.01 8.05
C THR A 57 -2.80 2.68 6.59
N GLY A 58 -3.88 3.25 6.05
CA GLY A 58 -4.20 3.15 4.62
C GLY A 58 -3.20 3.88 3.74
N GLY A 59 -2.55 4.94 4.24
CA GLY A 59 -1.43 5.59 3.55
C GLY A 59 -0.20 4.69 3.47
N ILE A 60 0.04 3.87 4.50
CA ILE A 60 1.10 2.84 4.47
C ILE A 60 0.77 1.79 3.41
N SER A 61 -0.48 1.31 3.36
CA SER A 61 -0.94 0.39 2.32
C SER A 61 -0.82 0.99 0.92
N ALA A 62 -1.16 2.28 0.76
CA ALA A 62 -0.99 2.99 -0.51
C ALA A 62 0.48 3.00 -0.96
N CYS A 63 1.41 3.31 -0.05
CA CYS A 63 2.85 3.26 -0.33
C CYS A 63 3.34 1.85 -0.70
N MET A 64 2.88 0.81 0.00
CA MET A 64 3.25 -0.59 -0.31
C MET A 64 2.82 -0.96 -1.74
N LEU A 65 1.55 -0.71 -2.08
CA LEU A 65 0.95 -1.20 -3.31
C LEU A 65 1.31 -0.34 -4.53
N GLY A 66 1.42 0.98 -4.34
CA GLY A 66 1.71 1.93 -5.40
C GLY A 66 3.20 2.22 -5.52
N ARG A 67 3.78 2.96 -4.58
CA ARG A 67 5.18 3.40 -4.66
C ARG A 67 6.20 2.26 -4.64
N LEU A 68 6.02 1.29 -3.74
CA LEU A 68 6.91 0.13 -3.61
C LEU A 68 6.51 -1.02 -4.55
N GLN A 69 5.39 -0.88 -5.26
CA GLN A 69 4.87 -1.86 -6.23
C GLN A 69 4.84 -3.28 -5.65
N MET A 70 4.53 -3.42 -4.36
CA MET A 70 4.44 -4.72 -3.73
C MET A 70 3.22 -5.46 -4.24
N PRO A 71 3.35 -6.75 -4.62
CA PRO A 71 2.23 -7.64 -4.81
C PRO A 71 1.32 -7.66 -3.56
N VAL A 72 0.01 -7.84 -3.76
CA VAL A 72 -0.98 -7.67 -2.68
C VAL A 72 -0.75 -8.66 -1.53
N ASP A 73 -0.36 -9.90 -1.84
CA ASP A 73 -0.04 -10.95 -0.86
C ASP A 73 1.19 -10.58 0.00
N LYS A 74 2.22 -9.99 -0.62
CA LYS A 74 3.39 -9.46 0.09
C LYS A 74 2.99 -8.28 0.96
N ALA A 75 2.19 -7.35 0.44
CA ALA A 75 1.69 -6.21 1.20
C ALA A 75 0.86 -6.65 2.43
N ILE A 76 0.03 -7.70 2.31
CA ILE A 76 -0.69 -8.31 3.43
C ILE A 76 0.28 -8.81 4.50
N THR A 77 1.30 -9.57 4.09
CA THR A 77 2.29 -10.15 5.01
C THR A 77 3.08 -9.07 5.76
N GLU A 78 3.55 -8.06 5.04
CA GLU A 78 4.26 -6.91 5.63
C GLU A 78 3.35 -6.06 6.53
N TYR A 79 2.07 -5.92 6.18
CA TYR A 79 1.10 -5.22 7.03
C TYR A 79 0.90 -5.96 8.36
N VAL A 80 0.75 -7.29 8.34
CA VAL A 80 0.62 -8.10 9.57
C VAL A 80 1.85 -7.94 10.45
N LYS A 81 3.06 -8.10 9.89
CA LYS A 81 4.34 -7.89 10.60
C LYS A 81 4.42 -6.49 11.22
N LEU A 82 4.11 -5.45 10.45
CA LEU A 82 4.06 -4.07 10.94
C LEU A 82 3.08 -3.91 12.10
N MET A 83 1.88 -4.49 11.99
CA MET A 83 0.86 -4.40 13.04
C MET A 83 1.32 -5.06 14.34
N GLU A 84 1.98 -6.22 14.25
CA GLU A 84 2.53 -6.93 15.40
C GLU A 84 3.68 -6.15 16.06
N ASP A 85 4.62 -5.61 15.27
CA ASP A 85 5.79 -4.92 15.83
C ASP A 85 5.44 -3.57 16.46
N VAL A 86 4.49 -2.84 15.87
CA VAL A 86 4.18 -1.46 16.25
C VAL A 86 3.04 -1.39 17.26
N PHE A 87 2.00 -2.24 17.13
CA PHE A 87 0.74 -2.08 17.86
C PHE A 87 0.45 -3.18 18.89
N ARG A 88 1.33 -4.17 19.07
CA ARG A 88 1.16 -5.23 20.08
C ARG A 88 1.23 -4.73 21.52
N GLU A 89 2.02 -3.68 21.80
CA GLU A 89 2.13 -3.10 23.15
C GLU A 89 1.10 -1.99 23.37
N LYS A 90 -0.11 -2.35 23.86
CA LYS A 90 -1.02 -1.35 24.44
C LYS A 90 -0.43 -0.82 25.75
N LYS A 91 0.04 0.43 25.76
CA LYS A 91 0.35 1.12 27.01
C LYS A 91 -0.95 1.49 27.71
N TRP A 92 -1.21 0.86 28.87
CA TRP A 92 -2.36 1.17 29.72
C TRP A 92 -2.35 2.62 30.28
N SER A 93 -1.23 3.33 30.22
CA SER A 93 -1.03 4.60 30.95
C SER A 93 -0.73 5.86 30.11
N ARG A 94 -0.79 5.82 28.76
CA ARG A 94 -0.53 7.02 27.93
C ARG A 94 -1.54 7.18 26.78
N PRO A 95 -1.81 8.43 26.35
CA PRO A 95 -2.80 8.71 25.29
C PRO A 95 -2.39 8.26 23.88
N THR A 96 -1.11 7.93 23.67
CA THR A 96 -0.59 7.51 22.36
C THR A 96 -0.61 6.00 22.20
N MET A 97 -1.26 5.50 21.13
CA MET A 97 -1.49 4.07 20.88
C MET A 97 -0.21 3.25 20.59
N TYR A 98 0.91 3.89 20.21
CA TYR A 98 2.19 3.24 19.92
C TYR A 98 3.37 4.23 20.12
N LYS A 99 4.62 3.73 20.11
CA LYS A 99 5.82 4.57 20.09
C LYS A 99 6.13 4.97 18.64
N GLY A 100 6.17 6.28 18.33
CA GLY A 100 6.49 6.77 16.98
C GLY A 100 7.81 6.25 16.42
N THR A 101 8.84 6.08 17.27
CA THR A 101 10.13 5.50 16.88
C THR A 101 10.05 4.04 16.45
N LYS A 102 9.14 3.24 17.04
CA LYS A 102 8.91 1.86 16.59
C LYS A 102 8.33 1.84 15.17
N LEU A 103 7.32 2.69 14.91
CA LEU A 103 6.73 2.82 13.58
C LEU A 103 7.77 3.28 12.55
N GLN A 104 8.55 4.31 12.87
CA GLN A 104 9.59 4.81 11.98
C GLN A 104 10.63 3.73 11.62
N ASN A 105 11.10 2.97 12.61
CA ASN A 105 12.06 1.90 12.38
C ASN A 105 11.46 0.78 11.53
N ALA A 106 10.23 0.36 11.80
CA ALA A 106 9.55 -0.67 11.01
C ALA A 106 9.36 -0.23 9.55
N LEU A 107 8.97 1.04 9.32
CA LEU A 107 8.86 1.59 7.98
C LEU A 107 10.21 1.65 7.25
N LYS A 108 11.30 2.06 7.93
CA LYS A 108 12.64 2.05 7.35
C LYS A 108 13.08 0.66 6.92
N VAL A 109 12.84 -0.35 7.76
CA VAL A 109 13.13 -1.75 7.45
C VAL A 109 12.36 -2.20 6.22
N MET A 110 11.06 -1.94 6.17
CA MET A 110 10.21 -2.29 5.03
C MET A 110 10.68 -1.62 3.72
N VAL A 111 10.99 -0.32 3.75
CA VAL A 111 11.49 0.39 2.57
C VAL A 111 12.84 -0.19 2.13
N ARG A 112 13.73 -0.48 3.07
CA ARG A 112 15.02 -1.13 2.77
C ARG A 112 14.84 -2.52 2.16
N GLU A 113 13.94 -3.34 2.69
CA GLU A 113 13.65 -4.68 2.18
C GLU A 113 13.04 -4.63 0.77
N ALA A 114 12.28 -3.58 0.46
CA ALA A 114 11.67 -3.39 -0.85
C ALA A 114 12.60 -2.79 -1.91
N THR A 115 13.50 -1.88 -1.52
CA THR A 115 14.25 -1.02 -2.46
C THR A 115 15.76 -1.17 -2.36
N GLY A 116 16.26 -1.83 -1.31
CA GLY A 116 17.69 -1.85 -0.96
C GLY A 116 18.18 -0.58 -0.24
N ASN A 117 17.35 0.47 -0.12
CA ASN A 117 17.72 1.76 0.45
C ASN A 117 16.67 2.29 1.43
N GLU A 118 16.98 2.36 2.73
CA GLU A 118 16.02 2.88 3.73
C GLU A 118 15.69 4.38 3.58
N ALA A 119 16.49 5.12 2.82
CA ALA A 119 16.31 6.55 2.55
C ALA A 119 15.66 6.83 1.19
N GLU A 120 15.14 5.80 0.52
CA GLU A 120 14.42 5.95 -0.74
C GLU A 120 13.26 6.94 -0.60
N MET A 121 13.20 7.93 -1.51
CA MET A 121 12.21 8.99 -1.46
C MET A 121 10.94 8.63 -2.25
N MET A 122 9.81 9.28 -1.92
CA MET A 122 8.54 9.08 -2.62
C MET A 122 8.59 9.49 -4.10
N ASN A 123 9.36 10.53 -4.43
CA ASN A 123 9.52 11.01 -5.80
C ASN A 123 10.95 10.75 -6.28
N SER A 124 11.10 9.99 -7.36
CA SER A 124 12.41 9.72 -7.98
C SER A 124 12.87 10.85 -8.91
N GLY A 125 12.08 11.91 -9.07
CA GLY A 125 12.42 13.04 -9.96
C GLY A 125 12.25 12.73 -11.45
N GLN A 126 11.82 11.51 -11.80
CA GLN A 126 11.47 11.12 -13.16
C GLN A 126 9.95 11.12 -13.32
N ALA A 127 9.46 11.76 -14.39
CA ALA A 127 8.05 11.66 -14.77
C ALA A 127 7.76 10.22 -15.22
N SER A 128 7.18 9.41 -14.34
CA SER A 128 6.68 8.09 -14.70
C SER A 128 5.22 8.20 -15.18
N ASN A 129 4.90 7.47 -16.24
CA ASN A 129 3.51 7.23 -16.67
C ASN A 129 2.82 6.14 -15.80
N GLY A 130 3.38 5.83 -14.63
CA GLY A 130 2.89 4.77 -13.74
C GLY A 130 1.90 5.28 -12.69
N CYS A 131 1.35 4.35 -11.92
CA CYS A 131 0.48 4.63 -10.78
C CYS A 131 1.12 5.66 -9.83
N LYS A 132 0.34 6.68 -9.46
CA LYS A 132 0.71 7.69 -8.47
C LYS A 132 0.27 7.27 -7.08
N THR A 133 0.99 7.73 -6.05
CA THR A 133 0.72 7.42 -4.64
C THR A 133 0.91 8.64 -3.77
#